data_AF-A0A3E0TQE5-F1
#
_entry.id   AF-A0A3E0TQE5-F1
#
_cell.length_a   1.000
_cell.length_b   1.000
_cell.length_c   1.000
_cell.angle_alpha   90.00
_cell.angle_beta   90.00
_cell.angle_gamma   90.00
#
_symmetry.space_group_name_H-M   'P 1'
#
loop_
_entity.id
_entity.type
_entity.pdbx_description
1 polymer ?
#
loop_
_entity_poly.entity_id
_entity_poly.type
_entity_poly.pdbx_seq_one_letter_code
_entity_poly.pdbx_strand_id
1 'polypeptide(L)'
;MVKISRLLSAGVLVMSTSSLAGLAQTAQNTAPVEQATTATTDIERQPTATNSMAKQPSMLNKPSPKIDYYDADNVTNQIPYFDNRFRIDAQVDEVTLLFYRQPGSPPVILVRPDGSKIKVNQHDREQVDWYDDRTFDMVKMKNPMPGPWQAIGQIQTGSHIMVMSQVRIEVDPLPSVLLSGETIKLTGKLYNGELAIDNPAFKDVVRLDVDFFSTNNSAYDNFGAEPIKLTSFRDDGRNLDEYADDGVFTGEFELTFSPGEWIPLYFIKLPMASRELRQQPVIVHTNPITLSAEPTMDAQSKHLLNIAIDDQLVDVDSMVFQGKVTFPDKQVEAFSIMEGVGKSRIHEISYTEPGVHRVNISAFGETKNGREFRLVVPDFSFNVERDPNELVATVNEQGEIIELSQEELDQLTGSVVEEKLSIEEELEILKQEQAAIKAQEEKETLLFIGIGNGIILIIAALGYGIFAFLRRRKNAKALEKS
;
A
#
# COMPACT_ATOMS: atom_id res chain seq x y z
N MET A 1 32.62 -14.13 -42.34
CA MET A 1 31.95 -13.64 -43.57
C MET A 1 30.59 -14.32 -43.64
N VAL A 2 29.54 -13.62 -44.09
CA VAL A 2 28.11 -14.03 -44.17
C VAL A 2 27.37 -13.96 -42.82
N LYS A 3 26.79 -12.81 -42.43
CA LYS A 3 25.52 -12.14 -42.80
C LYS A 3 24.31 -12.54 -41.94
N ILE A 4 24.04 -11.62 -41.01
CA ILE A 4 22.83 -11.29 -40.26
C ILE A 4 21.53 -11.45 -41.09
N SER A 5 20.45 -11.93 -40.47
CA SER A 5 19.07 -11.63 -40.91
C SER A 5 18.16 -11.46 -39.70
N ARG A 6 17.62 -10.24 -39.56
CA ARG A 6 16.53 -9.84 -38.65
C ARG A 6 15.19 -10.26 -39.25
N LEU A 7 14.22 -10.60 -38.42
CA LEU A 7 12.79 -10.52 -38.76
C LEU A 7 12.02 -9.92 -37.59
N LEU A 8 11.58 -8.68 -37.79
CA LEU A 8 10.47 -8.06 -37.08
C LEU A 8 9.16 -8.67 -37.60
N SER A 9 8.16 -8.81 -36.74
CA SER A 9 6.76 -8.84 -37.17
C SER A 9 5.92 -7.96 -36.27
N ALA A 10 5.28 -6.99 -36.92
CA ALA A 10 4.22 -6.14 -36.42
C ALA A 10 2.87 -6.76 -36.81
N GLY A 11 1.87 -6.67 -35.94
CA GLY A 11 0.47 -7.05 -36.19
C GLY A 11 -0.41 -6.35 -35.16
N VAL A 12 -0.84 -5.11 -35.44
CA VAL A 12 -2.14 -4.72 -36.02
C VAL A 12 -3.28 -4.70 -34.98
N LEU A 13 -3.65 -3.45 -34.69
CA LEU A 13 -4.84 -2.93 -34.04
C LEU A 13 -6.10 -3.30 -34.84
N VAL A 14 -7.14 -3.83 -34.20
CA VAL A 14 -8.51 -3.84 -34.75
C VAL A 14 -9.46 -3.28 -33.70
N MET A 15 -9.97 -2.08 -33.98
CA MET A 15 -11.18 -1.54 -33.35
C MET A 15 -12.39 -2.35 -33.82
N SER A 16 -13.31 -2.64 -32.90
CA SER A 16 -14.69 -2.95 -33.26
C SER A 16 -15.63 -2.01 -32.50
N THR A 17 -16.32 -1.19 -33.28
CA THR A 17 -17.45 -0.38 -32.90
C THR A 17 -18.72 -1.19 -33.13
N SER A 18 -19.70 -1.11 -32.24
CA SER A 18 -21.11 -1.39 -32.54
C SER A 18 -22.00 -0.76 -31.48
N SER A 19 -22.64 0.32 -31.89
CA SER A 19 -23.81 0.95 -31.28
C SER A 19 -25.06 0.13 -31.61
N LEU A 20 -26.00 0.02 -30.67
CA LEU A 20 -27.42 0.04 -31.00
C LEU A 20 -28.28 0.46 -29.82
N ALA A 21 -29.20 1.36 -30.14
CA ALA A 21 -30.07 2.12 -29.27
C ALA A 21 -31.40 1.41 -28.97
N GLY A 22 -32.01 1.82 -27.86
CA GLY A 22 -33.44 2.15 -27.81
C GLY A 22 -34.37 1.07 -27.25
N LEU A 23 -35.04 1.40 -26.13
CA LEU A 23 -36.49 1.56 -26.10
C LEU A 23 -36.90 2.23 -24.78
N ALA A 24 -37.74 3.26 -24.92
CA ALA A 24 -38.38 4.01 -23.86
C ALA A 24 -39.67 3.32 -23.42
N GLN A 25 -40.06 3.50 -22.15
CA GLN A 25 -41.48 3.69 -21.83
C GLN A 25 -41.70 4.42 -20.50
N THR A 26 -42.42 5.52 -20.66
CA THR A 26 -43.14 6.34 -19.70
C THR A 26 -44.23 5.57 -18.97
N ALA A 27 -44.43 5.86 -17.68
CA ALA A 27 -45.74 5.75 -17.04
C ALA A 27 -45.86 6.79 -15.92
N GLN A 28 -46.74 7.75 -16.16
CA GLN A 28 -47.33 8.65 -15.16
C GLN A 28 -48.31 7.82 -14.31
N ASN A 29 -48.40 8.10 -13.00
CA ASN A 29 -49.71 8.03 -12.35
C ASN A 29 -49.80 8.98 -11.14
N THR A 30 -50.97 9.59 -11.07
CA THR A 30 -51.45 10.65 -10.19
C THR A 30 -52.04 10.11 -8.87
N ALA A 31 -51.84 10.85 -7.76
CA ALA A 31 -52.73 11.22 -6.61
C ALA A 31 -53.92 10.31 -6.17
N PRO A 32 -54.46 10.37 -4.91
CA PRO A 32 -54.48 11.54 -4.01
C PRO A 32 -54.37 11.32 -2.47
N VAL A 33 -54.12 12.45 -1.80
CA VAL A 33 -54.61 13.00 -0.49
C VAL A 33 -55.43 12.10 0.45
N GLU A 34 -55.05 12.10 1.73
CA GLU A 34 -56.00 12.05 2.86
C GLU A 34 -55.47 12.90 4.05
N GLN A 35 -56.37 13.72 4.63
CA GLN A 35 -56.17 14.60 5.79
C GLN A 35 -56.87 14.00 7.02
N ALA A 36 -56.28 14.11 8.21
CA ALA A 36 -56.98 14.19 9.51
C ALA A 36 -56.03 14.78 10.58
N THR A 37 -56.07 16.08 10.90
CA THR A 37 -56.76 16.73 12.05
C THR A 37 -56.56 16.17 13.48
N THR A 38 -55.93 17.02 14.32
CA THR A 38 -56.19 17.37 15.74
C THR A 38 -56.08 16.34 16.87
N ALA A 39 -55.22 16.64 17.86
CA ALA A 39 -55.67 16.92 19.23
C ALA A 39 -54.57 17.62 20.07
N THR A 40 -54.95 18.75 20.64
CA THR A 40 -54.25 19.58 21.64
C THR A 40 -54.45 19.00 23.03
N THR A 41 -53.46 19.06 23.93
CA THR A 41 -53.73 19.23 25.37
C THR A 41 -52.52 19.84 26.09
N ASP A 42 -52.67 21.11 26.50
CA ASP A 42 -51.90 21.76 27.56
C ASP A 42 -52.31 21.18 28.93
N ILE A 43 -51.36 20.94 29.84
CA ILE A 43 -51.51 21.25 31.27
C ILE A 43 -50.16 21.69 31.85
N GLU A 44 -50.16 22.93 32.33
CA GLU A 44 -49.20 23.64 33.15
C GLU A 44 -49.22 23.15 34.61
N ARG A 45 -48.05 23.10 35.29
CA ARG A 45 -47.77 23.72 36.63
C ARG A 45 -46.51 23.14 37.33
N GLN A 46 -45.55 24.04 37.56
CA GLN A 46 -44.55 24.04 38.65
C GLN A 46 -45.23 24.30 40.02
N PRO A 47 -44.63 24.06 41.22
CA PRO A 47 -43.39 24.73 41.69
C PRO A 47 -42.42 24.00 42.67
N THR A 48 -41.15 24.43 42.59
CA THR A 48 -40.11 24.75 43.62
C THR A 48 -39.98 24.00 44.98
N ALA A 49 -38.77 23.49 45.29
CA ALA A 49 -37.91 23.91 46.45
C ALA A 49 -36.60 23.09 46.67
N THR A 50 -35.45 23.76 46.49
CA THR A 50 -34.17 23.81 47.27
C THR A 50 -33.54 22.59 47.99
N ASN A 51 -32.28 22.26 47.62
CA ASN A 51 -31.06 22.16 48.48
C ASN A 51 -29.83 21.80 47.61
N SER A 52 -28.85 22.68 47.36
CA SER A 52 -27.65 23.06 48.16
C SER A 52 -26.49 22.03 48.20
N MET A 53 -25.43 22.38 47.45
CA MET A 53 -23.99 22.12 47.63
C MET A 53 -23.36 20.74 47.38
N ALA A 54 -22.62 20.66 46.25
CA ALA A 54 -21.18 20.36 46.26
C ALA A 54 -20.50 21.03 45.05
N LYS A 55 -19.53 21.92 45.33
CA LYS A 55 -18.72 22.67 44.35
C LYS A 55 -17.61 21.78 43.79
N GLN A 56 -17.56 21.65 42.47
CA GLN A 56 -16.37 21.27 41.72
C GLN A 56 -16.17 22.35 40.64
N PRO A 57 -14.96 22.88 40.43
CA PRO A 57 -14.78 24.06 39.59
C PRO A 57 -15.11 23.73 38.14
N SER A 58 -16.19 24.32 37.62
CA SER A 58 -16.53 24.29 36.21
C SER A 58 -15.41 24.98 35.44
N MET A 59 -14.63 24.19 34.71
CA MET A 59 -13.84 24.69 33.59
C MET A 59 -14.80 25.44 32.67
N LEU A 60 -14.46 26.68 32.40
CA LEU A 60 -15.20 27.64 31.60
C LEU A 60 -15.60 27.00 30.26
N ASN A 61 -16.89 26.70 30.08
CA ASN A 61 -17.47 26.26 28.81
C ASN A 61 -17.37 27.44 27.84
N LYS A 62 -16.24 27.54 27.14
CA LYS A 62 -16.00 28.51 26.08
C LYS A 62 -16.66 27.93 24.82
N PRO A 63 -17.69 28.59 24.24
CA PRO A 63 -18.30 28.10 23.02
C PRO A 63 -17.24 28.00 21.93
N SER A 64 -17.28 26.91 21.15
CA SER A 64 -16.45 26.73 19.96
C SER A 64 -16.58 27.97 19.06
N PRO A 65 -15.49 28.50 18.47
CA PRO A 65 -15.55 29.71 17.66
C PRO A 65 -16.47 29.44 16.45
N LYS A 66 -17.65 30.06 16.46
CA LYS A 66 -18.62 29.99 15.35
C LYS A 66 -18.22 30.97 14.26
N ILE A 67 -18.33 30.51 13.02
CA ILE A 67 -18.28 31.37 11.83
C ILE A 67 -19.69 31.35 11.26
N ASP A 68 -20.34 32.49 11.32
CA ASP A 68 -21.67 32.65 10.74
C ASP A 68 -21.53 32.85 9.23
N TYR A 69 -22.17 31.95 8.47
CA TYR A 69 -22.50 32.20 7.06
C TYR A 69 -23.87 32.87 7.02
N TYR A 70 -24.00 33.95 6.25
CA TYR A 70 -25.31 34.56 6.02
C TYR A 70 -26.10 33.67 5.05
N ASP A 71 -27.25 33.16 5.50
CA ASP A 71 -28.22 32.49 4.62
C ASP A 71 -28.86 33.50 3.65
N ALA A 72 -29.15 33.02 2.44
CA ALA A 72 -29.73 33.80 1.36
C ALA A 72 -31.21 34.11 1.62
N ASP A 73 -31.48 35.21 2.31
CA ASP A 73 -32.84 35.74 2.48
C ASP A 73 -33.33 36.41 1.19
N ASN A 74 -34.39 35.85 0.60
CA ASN A 74 -34.92 36.16 -0.73
C ASN A 74 -35.79 37.42 -0.84
N VAL A 75 -35.54 38.50 -0.08
CA VAL A 75 -36.30 39.76 -0.24
C VAL A 75 -35.44 41.03 -0.03
N THR A 76 -35.54 41.93 -1.01
CA THR A 76 -35.15 43.36 -1.09
C THR A 76 -33.92 43.72 -1.95
N ASN A 77 -34.06 44.84 -2.66
CA ASN A 77 -33.12 45.46 -3.62
C ASN A 77 -31.65 45.45 -3.18
N GLN A 78 -30.89 44.43 -3.58
CA GLN A 78 -29.45 44.40 -3.41
C GLN A 78 -28.76 44.00 -4.71
N ILE A 79 -27.67 44.71 -5.02
CA ILE A 79 -26.70 44.36 -6.05
C ILE A 79 -26.27 42.91 -5.80
N PRO A 80 -26.16 42.04 -6.82
CA PRO A 80 -25.96 40.61 -6.62
C PRO A 80 -24.81 40.34 -5.65
N TYR A 81 -25.12 39.81 -4.47
CA TYR A 81 -24.16 39.46 -3.42
C TYR A 81 -23.34 38.24 -3.86
N PHE A 82 -22.36 38.50 -4.72
CA PHE A 82 -21.20 37.67 -4.98
C PHE A 82 -20.05 38.34 -4.26
N ASP A 83 -19.47 37.73 -3.22
CA ASP A 83 -18.10 38.05 -2.82
C ASP A 83 -17.74 37.12 -1.68
N ASN A 84 -16.83 36.17 -1.91
CA ASN A 84 -16.33 35.16 -0.96
C ASN A 84 -15.73 35.81 0.31
N ARG A 85 -16.58 36.42 1.13
CA ARG A 85 -16.28 37.18 2.33
C ARG A 85 -16.64 36.33 3.53
N PHE A 86 -15.78 36.34 4.53
CA PHE A 86 -15.92 35.53 5.72
C PHE A 86 -15.36 36.28 6.92
N ARG A 87 -15.76 35.91 8.13
CA ARG A 87 -15.30 36.55 9.35
C ARG A 87 -14.50 35.57 10.19
N ILE A 88 -13.34 36.00 10.67
CA ILE A 88 -12.54 35.24 11.63
C ILE A 88 -12.71 35.87 13.03
N ASP A 89 -12.99 35.03 14.02
CA ASP A 89 -13.11 35.44 15.43
C ASP A 89 -11.74 35.74 16.05
N ALA A 90 -11.72 36.60 17.06
CA ALA A 90 -10.50 36.96 17.80
C ALA A 90 -9.89 35.81 18.62
N GLN A 91 -10.63 34.72 18.84
CA GLN A 91 -10.19 33.57 19.63
C GLN A 91 -9.56 32.45 18.79
N VAL A 92 -9.29 32.69 17.50
CA VAL A 92 -8.71 31.70 16.58
C VAL A 92 -7.20 31.89 16.52
N ASP A 93 -6.45 30.95 17.11
CA ASP A 93 -4.98 30.95 17.10
C ASP A 93 -4.40 30.44 15.77
N GLU A 94 -5.12 29.55 15.08
CA GLU A 94 -4.71 28.98 13.78
C GLU A 94 -5.96 28.70 12.93
N VAL A 95 -5.89 29.04 11.64
CA VAL A 95 -6.94 28.76 10.65
C VAL A 95 -6.34 28.09 9.43
N THR A 96 -7.04 27.09 8.90
CA THR A 96 -6.82 26.60 7.53
C THR A 96 -8.02 27.04 6.70
N LEU A 97 -7.81 27.46 5.46
CA LEU A 97 -8.83 27.88 4.53
C LEU A 97 -8.71 27.02 3.27
N LEU A 98 -9.83 26.56 2.71
CA LEU A 98 -9.84 25.77 1.49
C LEU A 98 -10.74 26.46 0.45
N PHE A 99 -10.19 26.73 -0.73
CA PHE A 99 -10.90 27.40 -1.82
C PHE A 99 -10.90 26.51 -3.05
N TYR A 100 -12.06 26.02 -3.47
CA TYR A 100 -12.21 25.38 -4.77
C TYR A 100 -12.29 26.44 -5.86
N ARG A 101 -11.50 26.26 -6.90
CA ARG A 101 -11.43 27.20 -8.01
C ARG A 101 -11.68 26.47 -9.32
N GLN A 102 -12.04 27.23 -10.35
CA GLN A 102 -12.17 26.67 -11.68
C GLN A 102 -10.83 26.03 -12.09
N PRO A 103 -10.80 24.78 -12.59
CA PRO A 103 -9.55 24.11 -12.93
C PRO A 103 -8.69 24.94 -13.88
N GLY A 104 -7.42 25.17 -13.51
CA GLY A 104 -6.48 25.97 -14.30
C GLY A 104 -6.65 27.49 -14.20
N SER A 105 -7.56 27.98 -13.33
CA SER A 105 -7.65 29.41 -13.01
C SER A 105 -6.49 29.86 -12.11
N PRO A 106 -6.17 31.17 -12.06
CA PRO A 106 -5.12 31.70 -11.18
C PRO A 106 -5.43 31.47 -9.68
N PRO A 107 -4.40 31.40 -8.81
CA PRO A 107 -4.59 31.21 -7.37
C PRO A 107 -5.39 32.34 -6.73
N VAL A 108 -6.13 32.00 -5.68
CA VAL A 108 -6.94 32.94 -4.91
C VAL A 108 -6.06 34.03 -4.28
N ILE A 109 -6.61 35.22 -4.12
CA ILE A 109 -6.01 36.33 -3.39
C ILE A 109 -6.84 36.57 -2.14
N LEU A 110 -6.21 36.55 -0.97
CA LEU A 110 -6.89 36.90 0.29
C LEU A 110 -6.70 38.38 0.60
N VAL A 111 -7.78 39.05 0.92
CA VAL A 111 -7.80 40.43 1.41
C VAL A 111 -8.09 40.39 2.91
N ARG A 112 -7.17 40.95 3.68
CA ARG A 112 -7.25 41.07 5.14
C ARG A 112 -8.28 42.15 5.55
N PRO A 113 -8.72 42.16 6.82
CA PRO A 113 -9.57 43.22 7.37
C PRO A 113 -9.01 44.64 7.22
N ASP A 114 -7.68 44.78 7.20
CA ASP A 114 -6.98 46.06 6.98
C ASP A 114 -6.84 46.45 5.49
N GLY A 115 -7.34 45.61 4.57
CA GLY A 115 -7.28 45.81 3.12
C GLY A 115 -5.97 45.34 2.45
N SER A 116 -4.99 44.86 3.23
CA SER A 116 -3.77 44.28 2.68
C SER A 116 -4.06 42.94 2.00
N LYS A 117 -3.22 42.57 1.02
CA LYS A 117 -3.45 41.40 0.15
C LYS A 117 -2.38 40.35 0.39
N ILE A 118 -2.81 39.10 0.54
CA ILE A 118 -1.96 37.91 0.60
C ILE A 118 -2.15 37.14 -0.70
N LYS A 119 -1.03 36.74 -1.32
CA LYS A 119 -1.01 35.94 -2.56
C LYS A 119 -0.08 34.75 -2.38
N VAL A 120 -0.29 33.70 -3.15
CA VAL A 120 0.61 32.52 -3.17
C VAL A 120 2.09 32.91 -3.37
N ASN A 121 2.39 33.92 -4.18
CA ASN A 121 3.78 34.35 -4.43
C ASN A 121 4.25 35.49 -3.51
N GLN A 122 3.36 36.04 -2.69
CA GLN A 122 3.63 37.21 -1.85
C GLN A 122 2.86 37.09 -0.54
N HIS A 123 3.49 36.42 0.43
CA HIS A 123 3.01 36.24 1.78
C HIS A 123 4.18 36.08 2.75
N ASP A 124 3.90 36.26 4.04
CA ASP A 124 4.85 35.96 5.11
C ASP A 124 4.89 34.44 5.31
N ARG A 125 6.01 33.81 4.97
CA ARG A 125 6.19 32.35 5.05
C ARG A 125 6.30 31.82 6.47
N GLU A 126 6.43 32.67 7.48
CA GLU A 126 6.44 32.23 8.88
C GLU A 126 5.02 32.14 9.47
N GLN A 127 4.13 33.03 9.00
CA GLN A 127 2.76 33.16 9.48
C GLN A 127 1.72 32.51 8.56
N VAL A 128 2.04 32.35 7.28
CA VAL A 128 1.14 31.82 6.25
C VAL A 128 1.84 30.72 5.47
N ASP A 129 1.26 29.52 5.49
CA ASP A 129 1.61 28.47 4.55
C ASP A 129 0.54 28.46 3.45
N TRP A 130 0.95 28.36 2.18
CA TRP A 130 0.03 28.28 1.03
C TRP A 130 0.34 27.07 0.16
N TYR A 131 -0.66 26.24 -0.11
CA TYR A 131 -0.61 25.10 -1.03
C TYR A 131 -1.57 25.37 -2.19
N ASP A 132 -1.02 25.51 -3.39
CA ASP A 132 -1.81 25.70 -4.61
C ASP A 132 -1.87 24.40 -5.42
N ASP A 133 -3.09 23.96 -5.74
CA ASP A 133 -3.37 22.84 -6.64
C ASP A 133 -4.12 23.35 -7.88
N ARG A 134 -4.13 22.59 -8.98
CA ARG A 134 -4.89 22.93 -10.19
C ARG A 134 -6.37 23.19 -9.94
N THR A 135 -6.94 22.58 -8.90
CA THR A 135 -8.39 22.59 -8.63
C THR A 135 -8.77 23.30 -7.33
N PHE A 136 -7.83 23.52 -6.41
CA PHE A 136 -8.08 24.19 -5.15
C PHE A 136 -6.85 24.97 -4.63
N ASP A 137 -7.06 25.84 -3.65
CA ASP A 137 -6.01 26.48 -2.87
C ASP A 137 -6.27 26.21 -1.38
N MET A 138 -5.24 25.77 -0.65
CA MET A 138 -5.30 25.60 0.80
C MET A 138 -4.34 26.57 1.48
N VAL A 139 -4.85 27.37 2.41
CA VAL A 139 -4.10 28.44 3.07
C VAL A 139 -4.17 28.27 4.57
N LYS A 140 -3.04 28.02 5.20
CA LYS A 140 -2.92 27.91 6.64
C LYS A 140 -2.32 29.21 7.20
N MET A 141 -2.94 29.79 8.22
CA MET A 141 -2.48 31.04 8.84
C MET A 141 -2.44 30.91 10.36
N LYS A 142 -1.33 31.35 10.96
CA LYS A 142 -1.16 31.48 12.40
C LYS A 142 -1.59 32.89 12.83
N ASN A 143 -2.30 32.96 13.96
CA ASN A 143 -2.84 34.17 14.56
C ASN A 143 -3.47 35.14 13.51
N PRO A 144 -4.48 34.68 12.75
CA PRO A 144 -5.10 35.51 11.73
C PRO A 144 -5.68 36.80 12.32
N MET A 145 -5.60 37.89 11.56
CA MET A 145 -6.23 39.16 11.94
C MET A 145 -7.74 38.96 12.14
N PRO A 146 -8.30 39.28 13.32
CA PRO A 146 -9.74 39.15 13.56
C PRO A 146 -10.53 40.14 12.70
N GLY A 147 -11.68 39.71 12.18
CA GLY A 147 -12.56 40.58 11.39
C GLY A 147 -12.93 40.01 10.02
N PRO A 148 -13.44 40.86 9.11
CA PRO A 148 -13.89 40.44 7.79
C PRO A 148 -12.73 40.26 6.80
N TRP A 149 -12.68 39.09 6.19
CA TRP A 149 -11.77 38.70 5.12
C TRP A 149 -12.51 38.57 3.81
N GLN A 150 -11.81 38.67 2.68
CA GLN A 150 -12.37 38.44 1.35
C GLN A 150 -11.42 37.62 0.49
N ALA A 151 -11.93 36.60 -0.17
CA ALA A 151 -11.21 35.79 -1.14
C ALA A 151 -11.61 36.22 -2.58
N ILE A 152 -10.60 36.57 -3.39
CA ILE A 152 -10.76 37.00 -4.77
C ILE A 152 -10.20 35.92 -5.69
N GLY A 153 -11.02 35.40 -6.59
CA GLY A 153 -10.62 34.38 -7.58
C GLY A 153 -11.83 33.83 -8.32
N GLN A 154 -11.60 32.93 -9.27
CA GLN A 154 -12.66 32.13 -9.92
C GLN A 154 -13.10 30.99 -8.98
N ILE A 155 -13.59 31.37 -7.81
CA ILE A 155 -13.98 30.47 -6.73
C ILE A 155 -15.36 29.89 -7.09
N GLN A 156 -15.50 28.57 -6.99
CA GLN A 156 -16.75 27.88 -7.33
C GLN A 156 -17.82 28.10 -6.25
N THR A 157 -19.10 27.97 -6.62
CA THR A 157 -20.28 28.16 -5.74
C THR A 157 -20.43 27.08 -4.64
N GLY A 158 -19.39 26.28 -4.40
CA GLY A 158 -19.29 25.29 -3.31
C GLY A 158 -17.93 25.35 -2.60
N SER A 159 -17.25 26.50 -2.65
CA SER A 159 -16.01 26.70 -1.91
C SER A 159 -16.29 26.94 -0.45
N HIS A 160 -15.92 25.97 0.37
CA HIS A 160 -16.18 25.98 1.80
C HIS A 160 -14.93 26.42 2.56
N ILE A 161 -15.07 27.51 3.32
CA ILE A 161 -14.03 27.94 4.24
C ILE A 161 -14.20 27.12 5.52
N MET A 162 -13.47 26.03 5.61
CA MET A 162 -13.44 25.21 6.81
C MET A 162 -12.33 25.67 7.74
N VAL A 163 -12.68 26.29 8.86
CA VAL A 163 -11.69 26.69 9.86
C VAL A 163 -11.22 25.49 10.68
N MET A 164 -10.24 24.78 10.13
CA MET A 164 -9.61 23.62 10.78
C MET A 164 -8.73 24.11 11.94
N SER A 165 -9.33 24.31 13.12
CA SER A 165 -8.60 24.68 14.32
C SER A 165 -8.22 23.44 15.13
N GLN A 166 -9.14 22.48 15.25
CA GLN A 166 -9.01 21.31 16.13
C GLN A 166 -9.57 20.06 15.45
N VAL A 167 -8.90 19.62 14.38
CA VAL A 167 -9.27 18.36 13.73
C VAL A 167 -8.90 17.19 14.61
N ARG A 168 -9.88 16.40 15.01
CA ARG A 168 -9.73 15.15 15.77
C ARG A 168 -10.27 13.99 14.95
N ILE A 169 -9.60 12.85 15.10
CA ILE A 169 -10.02 11.58 14.51
C ILE A 169 -10.77 10.83 15.59
N GLU A 170 -11.92 10.29 15.26
CA GLU A 170 -12.65 9.35 16.10
C GLU A 170 -12.83 8.07 15.32
N VAL A 171 -12.40 6.95 15.91
CA VAL A 171 -12.43 5.64 15.27
C VAL A 171 -13.03 4.67 16.26
N ASP A 172 -13.89 3.78 15.77
CA ASP A 172 -14.46 2.74 16.61
C ASP A 172 -13.34 1.83 17.16
N PRO A 173 -13.38 1.48 18.45
CA PRO A 173 -12.32 0.68 19.06
C PRO A 173 -12.29 -0.71 18.44
N LEU A 174 -11.07 -1.21 18.18
CA LEU A 174 -10.90 -2.58 17.72
C LEU A 174 -11.42 -3.58 18.77
N PRO A 175 -11.93 -4.75 18.34
CA PRO A 175 -12.28 -5.83 19.25
C PRO A 175 -11.14 -6.22 20.20
N SER A 176 -11.48 -6.64 21.42
CA SER A 176 -10.49 -7.07 22.43
C SER A 176 -9.75 -8.36 22.07
N VAL A 177 -10.37 -9.19 21.23
CA VAL A 177 -9.81 -10.44 20.70
C VAL A 177 -9.72 -10.28 19.20
N LEU A 178 -8.51 -10.25 18.66
CA LEU A 178 -8.22 -10.24 17.23
C LEU A 178 -7.50 -11.53 16.86
N LEU A 179 -7.83 -12.12 15.72
CA LEU A 179 -7.19 -13.34 15.22
C LEU A 179 -6.33 -13.03 13.99
N SER A 180 -5.15 -13.64 13.88
CA SER A 180 -4.32 -13.51 12.68
C SER A 180 -5.05 -14.11 11.46
N GLY A 181 -5.10 -13.35 10.37
CA GLY A 181 -5.91 -13.65 9.18
C GLY A 181 -7.35 -13.15 9.24
N GLU A 182 -7.79 -12.54 10.34
CA GLU A 182 -9.15 -11.98 10.46
C GLU A 182 -9.34 -10.75 9.58
N THR A 183 -10.51 -10.65 8.94
CA THR A 183 -10.96 -9.44 8.24
C THR A 183 -11.75 -8.55 9.21
N ILE A 184 -11.26 -7.34 9.45
CA ILE A 184 -11.89 -6.37 10.36
C ILE A 184 -12.43 -5.19 9.57
N LYS A 185 -13.70 -4.83 9.84
CA LYS A 185 -14.29 -3.58 9.42
C LYS A 185 -13.90 -2.46 10.38
N LEU A 186 -13.49 -1.33 9.82
CA LEU A 186 -13.15 -0.11 10.53
C LEU A 186 -13.99 1.06 10.01
N THR A 187 -14.44 1.88 10.93
CA THR A 187 -15.20 3.10 10.69
C THR A 187 -14.52 4.25 11.42
N GLY A 188 -14.17 5.30 10.68
CA GLY A 188 -13.54 6.50 11.20
C GLY A 188 -14.32 7.75 10.82
N LYS A 189 -14.40 8.71 11.73
CA LYS A 189 -15.00 10.02 11.51
C LYS A 189 -14.03 11.13 11.85
N LEU A 190 -14.16 12.21 11.12
CA LEU A 190 -13.43 13.43 11.37
C LEU A 190 -14.31 14.45 12.04
N TYR A 191 -13.76 15.14 13.03
CA TYR A 191 -14.42 16.26 13.67
C TYR A 191 -13.50 17.46 13.72
N ASN A 192 -14.08 18.65 13.65
CA ASN A 192 -13.42 19.91 13.89
C ASN A 192 -14.07 20.58 15.10
N GLY A 193 -13.42 20.47 16.26
CA GLY A 193 -14.07 20.74 17.54
C GLY A 193 -15.21 19.74 17.79
N GLU A 194 -16.44 20.25 17.92
CA GLU A 194 -17.66 19.45 18.16
C GLU A 194 -18.42 19.08 16.87
N LEU A 195 -18.06 19.69 15.73
CA LEU A 195 -18.77 19.49 14.46
C LEU A 195 -18.08 18.41 13.62
N ALA A 196 -18.85 17.45 13.10
CA ALA A 196 -18.34 16.48 12.15
C ALA A 196 -17.89 17.18 10.85
N ILE A 197 -16.86 16.64 10.21
CA ILE A 197 -16.39 17.06 8.89
C ILE A 197 -17.07 16.15 7.87
N ASP A 198 -18.26 16.54 7.40
CA ASP A 198 -19.12 15.79 6.48
C ASP A 198 -19.22 16.45 5.09
N ASN A 199 -18.23 17.26 4.74
CA ASN A 199 -18.30 18.06 3.52
C ASN A 199 -17.74 17.29 2.32
N PRO A 200 -18.55 17.02 1.27
CA PRO A 200 -18.17 16.26 0.08
C PRO A 200 -16.91 16.80 -0.62
N ALA A 201 -16.62 18.09 -0.45
CA ALA A 201 -15.48 18.70 -1.09
C ALA A 201 -14.15 18.12 -0.55
N PHE A 202 -14.09 17.65 0.70
CA PHE A 202 -12.84 17.19 1.33
C PHE A 202 -12.40 15.78 0.94
N LYS A 203 -13.21 15.02 0.20
CA LYS A 203 -12.93 13.62 -0.16
C LYS A 203 -11.61 13.40 -0.90
N ASP A 204 -11.23 14.33 -1.77
CA ASP A 204 -10.06 14.18 -2.63
C ASP A 204 -8.75 14.50 -1.87
N VAL A 205 -8.87 15.18 -0.73
CA VAL A 205 -7.76 15.71 0.06
C VAL A 205 -7.48 14.86 1.30
N VAL A 206 -8.52 14.22 1.85
CA VAL A 206 -8.44 13.49 3.10
C VAL A 206 -8.30 11.99 2.84
N ARG A 207 -7.31 11.39 3.50
CA ARG A 207 -7.13 9.93 3.53
C ARG A 207 -6.87 9.50 4.96
N LEU A 208 -7.58 8.47 5.42
CA LEU A 208 -7.37 7.84 6.71
C LEU A 208 -6.44 6.64 6.52
N ASP A 209 -5.18 6.80 6.90
CA ASP A 209 -4.19 5.73 6.89
C ASP A 209 -4.24 4.98 8.24
N VAL A 210 -4.10 3.65 8.18
CA VAL A 210 -4.11 2.76 9.34
C VAL A 210 -2.80 1.97 9.38
N ASP A 211 -2.02 2.20 10.42
CA ASP A 211 -0.74 1.54 10.67
C ASP A 211 -0.76 0.78 12.01
N PHE A 212 0.03 -0.29 12.11
CA PHE A 212 0.24 -1.03 13.35
C PHE A 212 1.72 -1.02 13.73
N PHE A 213 2.00 -0.69 14.99
CA PHE A 213 3.35 -0.66 15.54
C PHE A 213 3.51 -1.73 16.61
N SER A 214 4.56 -2.54 16.53
CA SER A 214 4.89 -3.48 17.61
C SER A 214 5.20 -2.70 18.90
N THR A 215 4.70 -3.19 20.04
CA THR A 215 5.13 -2.68 21.35
C THR A 215 6.59 -3.03 21.67
N ASN A 216 7.21 -3.85 20.82
CA ASN A 216 8.56 -4.36 20.96
C ASN A 216 8.77 -5.09 22.30
N ASN A 217 7.74 -5.81 22.74
CA ASN A 217 7.76 -6.63 23.93
C ASN A 217 8.30 -8.04 23.60
N SER A 218 9.40 -8.44 24.24
CA SER A 218 10.08 -9.71 23.96
C SER A 218 9.28 -10.96 24.34
N ALA A 219 8.14 -10.81 25.01
CA ALA A 219 7.23 -11.90 25.34
C ALA A 219 6.34 -12.34 24.15
N TYR A 220 6.29 -11.56 23.07
CA TYR A 220 5.44 -11.82 21.91
C TYR A 220 6.25 -12.01 20.62
N ASP A 221 5.67 -12.72 19.67
CA ASP A 221 6.33 -13.10 18.40
C ASP A 221 6.65 -11.90 17.51
N ASN A 222 5.98 -10.76 17.71
CA ASN A 222 6.21 -9.52 16.97
C ASN A 222 7.34 -8.65 17.55
N PHE A 223 8.18 -9.18 18.45
CA PHE A 223 9.37 -8.48 18.95
C PHE A 223 10.32 -8.12 17.80
N GLY A 224 10.73 -6.85 17.74
CA GLY A 224 11.57 -6.34 16.66
C GLY A 224 10.87 -6.20 15.30
N ALA A 225 9.55 -6.38 15.23
CA ALA A 225 8.81 -6.22 13.98
C ALA A 225 8.78 -4.76 13.51
N GLU A 226 8.93 -4.55 12.20
CA GLU A 226 8.79 -3.24 11.57
C GLU A 226 7.33 -2.75 11.59
N PRO A 227 7.09 -1.43 11.49
CA PRO A 227 5.74 -0.89 11.36
C PRO A 227 5.00 -1.44 10.14
N ILE A 228 3.78 -1.93 10.35
CA ILE A 228 2.94 -2.46 9.28
C ILE A 228 2.02 -1.34 8.79
N LYS A 229 2.17 -0.97 7.52
CA LYS A 229 1.25 -0.07 6.82
C LYS A 229 0.14 -0.89 6.22
N LEU A 230 -1.03 -0.85 6.84
CA LEU A 230 -2.08 -1.81 6.51
C LEU A 230 -2.91 -1.34 5.32
N THR A 231 -3.56 -0.18 5.44
CA THR A 231 -4.45 0.33 4.39
C THR A 231 -4.70 1.83 4.52
N SER A 232 -5.36 2.39 3.51
CA SER A 232 -5.77 3.80 3.42
C SER A 232 -7.22 3.87 2.95
N PHE A 233 -8.06 4.55 3.73
CA PHE A 233 -9.49 4.71 3.46
C PHE A 233 -9.83 6.09 2.92
N ARG A 234 -10.87 6.13 2.09
CA ARG A 234 -11.45 7.33 1.49
C ARG A 234 -12.97 7.26 1.61
N ASP A 235 -13.58 8.42 1.75
CA ASP A 235 -15.03 8.62 1.71
C ASP A 235 -15.42 8.97 0.25
N ASP A 236 -15.56 7.95 -0.59
CA ASP A 236 -15.90 8.11 -2.01
C ASP A 236 -16.94 7.10 -2.52
N GLY A 237 -17.49 6.28 -1.62
CA GLY A 237 -18.42 5.20 -1.90
C GLY A 237 -17.85 4.11 -2.82
N ARG A 238 -16.52 3.98 -2.88
CA ARG A 238 -15.85 2.90 -3.63
C ARG A 238 -15.11 1.96 -2.69
N ASN A 239 -14.79 0.79 -3.24
CA ASN A 239 -14.13 -0.30 -2.52
C ASN A 239 -14.98 -0.77 -1.33
N LEU A 240 -14.55 -0.48 -0.12
CA LEU A 240 -15.14 -0.97 1.12
C LEU A 240 -15.89 0.15 1.86
N ASP A 241 -16.08 1.29 1.19
CA ASP A 241 -16.82 2.43 1.70
C ASP A 241 -18.31 2.33 1.35
N GLU A 242 -19.19 2.42 2.35
CA GLU A 242 -20.62 2.09 2.20
C GLU A 242 -21.42 3.20 1.52
N TYR A 243 -21.10 4.46 1.84
CA TYR A 243 -21.79 5.64 1.31
C TYR A 243 -20.76 6.67 0.91
N ALA A 244 -20.97 7.30 -0.25
CA ALA A 244 -20.11 8.40 -0.69
C ALA A 244 -20.50 9.71 0.00
N ASP A 245 -19.49 10.48 0.36
CA ASP A 245 -19.57 11.87 0.78
C ASP A 245 -20.38 12.06 2.09
N ASP A 246 -20.32 11.09 3.02
CA ASP A 246 -21.06 11.11 4.29
C ASP A 246 -20.19 11.48 5.53
N GLY A 247 -18.90 11.71 5.32
CA GLY A 247 -17.92 12.02 6.37
C GLY A 247 -17.47 10.81 7.19
N VAL A 248 -17.86 9.59 6.80
CA VAL A 248 -17.55 8.33 7.48
C VAL A 248 -16.64 7.49 6.62
N PHE A 249 -15.36 7.44 6.99
CA PHE A 249 -14.37 6.60 6.34
C PHE A 249 -14.60 5.15 6.73
N THR A 250 -15.19 4.36 5.84
CA THR A 250 -15.45 2.95 6.06
C THR A 250 -14.49 2.10 5.23
N GLY A 251 -13.97 1.03 5.84
CA GLY A 251 -13.39 -0.04 5.04
C GLY A 251 -13.00 -1.26 5.85
N GLU A 252 -12.53 -2.28 5.15
CA GLU A 252 -12.12 -3.55 5.75
C GLU A 252 -10.63 -3.82 5.48
N PHE A 253 -9.97 -4.50 6.40
CA PHE A 253 -8.60 -4.96 6.23
C PHE A 253 -8.39 -6.35 6.82
N GLU A 254 -7.42 -7.07 6.28
CA GLU A 254 -7.04 -8.41 6.75
C GLU A 254 -5.79 -8.33 7.62
N LEU A 255 -5.81 -9.00 8.78
CA LEU A 255 -4.68 -9.06 9.71
C LEU A 255 -3.62 -10.08 9.24
N THR A 256 -2.92 -9.78 8.15
CA THR A 256 -1.95 -10.70 7.51
C THR A 256 -0.54 -10.68 8.13
N PHE A 257 -0.39 -10.15 9.33
CA PHE A 257 0.89 -10.01 10.02
C PHE A 257 1.00 -10.92 11.25
N SER A 258 2.21 -11.02 11.80
CA SER A 258 2.50 -11.93 12.91
C SER A 258 1.66 -11.62 14.16
N PRO A 259 1.22 -12.67 14.88
CA PRO A 259 0.60 -12.52 16.19
C PRO A 259 1.48 -11.74 17.17
N GLY A 260 0.85 -11.06 18.13
CA GLY A 260 1.53 -10.31 19.17
C GLY A 260 0.78 -9.05 19.59
N GLU A 261 1.47 -8.20 20.36
CA GLU A 261 0.91 -6.97 20.90
C GLU A 261 1.23 -5.78 20.00
N TRP A 262 0.20 -5.15 19.45
CA TRP A 262 0.31 -4.09 18.47
C TRP A 262 -0.40 -2.82 18.92
N ILE A 263 0.15 -1.65 18.60
CA ILE A 263 -0.46 -0.35 18.81
C ILE A 263 -1.07 0.12 17.48
N PRO A 264 -2.40 0.27 17.39
CA PRO A 264 -3.03 0.88 16.22
C PRO A 264 -2.74 2.38 16.20
N LEU A 265 -2.24 2.85 15.07
CA LEU A 265 -2.03 4.26 14.77
C LEU A 265 -2.88 4.63 13.56
N TYR A 266 -3.87 5.48 13.79
CA TYR A 266 -4.67 6.09 12.74
C TYR A 266 -4.09 7.45 12.46
N PHE A 267 -3.82 7.77 11.20
CA PHE A 267 -3.39 9.12 10.90
C PHE A 267 -3.96 9.60 9.57
N ILE A 268 -4.16 10.91 9.50
CA ILE A 268 -4.73 11.59 8.35
C ILE A 268 -3.69 12.55 7.82
N LYS A 269 -3.39 12.41 6.54
CA LYS A 269 -2.52 13.33 5.81
C LYS A 269 -3.37 14.38 5.12
N LEU A 270 -3.28 15.61 5.58
CA LEU A 270 -3.74 16.80 4.87
C LEU A 270 -2.52 17.46 4.22
N PRO A 271 -2.67 18.26 3.16
CA PRO A 271 -1.53 18.87 2.49
C PRO A 271 -0.65 19.77 3.39
N MET A 272 -1.17 20.25 4.53
CA MET A 272 -0.47 21.16 5.44
C MET A 272 -0.54 20.76 6.92
N ALA A 273 -1.10 19.60 7.20
CA ALA A 273 -1.20 19.08 8.56
C ALA A 273 -1.34 17.57 8.53
N SER A 274 -0.78 16.90 9.52
CA SER A 274 -1.17 15.55 9.86
C SER A 274 -1.93 15.54 11.18
N ARG A 275 -2.86 14.60 11.30
CA ARG A 275 -3.48 14.26 12.58
C ARG A 275 -3.22 12.79 12.83
N GLU A 276 -2.94 12.45 14.07
CA GLU A 276 -2.65 11.09 14.49
C GLU A 276 -3.43 10.78 15.76
N LEU A 277 -4.00 9.58 15.80
CA LEU A 277 -4.71 8.99 16.91
C LEU A 277 -4.04 7.65 17.21
N ARG A 278 -3.42 7.58 18.39
CA ARG A 278 -2.87 6.33 18.95
C ARG A 278 -3.90 5.71 19.87
N GLN A 279 -4.31 4.48 19.59
CA GLN A 279 -5.17 3.71 20.49
C GLN A 279 -4.33 2.90 21.48
N GLN A 280 -5.02 2.25 22.43
CA GLN A 280 -4.38 1.32 23.37
C GLN A 280 -3.83 0.10 22.62
N PRO A 281 -2.80 -0.57 23.16
CA PRO A 281 -2.30 -1.81 22.59
C PRO A 281 -3.41 -2.86 22.50
N VAL A 282 -3.46 -3.56 21.37
CA VAL A 282 -4.35 -4.70 21.10
C VAL A 282 -3.51 -5.95 20.88
N ILE A 283 -4.07 -7.11 21.22
CA ILE A 283 -3.40 -8.39 21.06
C ILE A 283 -4.00 -9.10 19.85
N VAL A 284 -3.15 -9.40 18.86
CA VAL A 284 -3.48 -10.28 17.73
C VAL A 284 -3.02 -11.68 18.10
N HIS A 285 -3.97 -12.60 18.23
CA HIS A 285 -3.72 -14.00 18.54
C HIS A 285 -3.36 -14.79 17.29
N THR A 286 -2.78 -15.97 17.49
CA THR A 286 -2.48 -16.93 16.42
C THR A 286 -3.75 -17.33 15.68
N ASN A 287 -3.58 -17.74 14.42
CA ASN A 287 -4.68 -18.30 13.64
C ASN A 287 -5.19 -19.58 14.33
N PRO A 288 -6.49 -19.70 14.62
CA PRO A 288 -7.04 -20.88 15.32
C PRO A 288 -7.13 -22.11 14.41
N ILE A 289 -6.88 -21.98 13.10
CA ILE A 289 -6.99 -23.07 12.14
C ILE A 289 -5.60 -23.56 11.75
N THR A 290 -5.40 -24.88 11.87
CA THR A 290 -4.21 -25.57 11.38
C THR A 290 -4.61 -26.60 10.33
N LEU A 291 -3.89 -26.61 9.20
CA LEU A 291 -4.15 -27.53 8.09
C LEU A 291 -3.08 -28.62 8.03
N SER A 292 -3.50 -29.85 7.81
CA SER A 292 -2.62 -30.97 7.46
C SER A 292 -3.30 -31.84 6.41
N ALA A 293 -2.52 -32.57 5.61
CA ALA A 293 -3.04 -33.45 4.58
C ALA A 293 -2.42 -34.84 4.68
N GLU A 294 -3.24 -35.85 4.41
CA GLU A 294 -2.83 -37.24 4.21
C GLU A 294 -2.95 -37.54 2.71
N PRO A 295 -1.85 -37.37 1.94
CA PRO A 295 -1.87 -37.68 0.52
C PRO A 295 -1.93 -39.19 0.29
N THR A 296 -2.37 -39.58 -0.90
CA THR A 296 -2.45 -40.97 -1.35
C THR A 296 -1.91 -41.04 -2.77
N MET A 297 -1.31 -42.17 -3.14
CA MET A 297 -0.82 -42.41 -4.49
C MET A 297 -1.79 -43.28 -5.30
N ASP A 298 -2.85 -43.79 -4.66
CA ASP A 298 -3.87 -44.58 -5.32
C ASP A 298 -4.86 -43.66 -6.05
N ALA A 299 -4.92 -43.78 -7.37
CA ALA A 299 -5.81 -43.03 -8.23
C ALA A 299 -7.31 -43.26 -7.97
N GLN A 300 -7.67 -44.34 -7.25
CA GLN A 300 -9.06 -44.59 -6.84
C GLN A 300 -9.38 -44.05 -5.44
N SER A 301 -8.36 -43.64 -4.69
CA SER A 301 -8.48 -43.08 -3.35
C SER A 301 -8.49 -41.54 -3.41
N LYS A 302 -8.91 -40.93 -2.29
CA LYS A 302 -8.93 -39.47 -2.13
C LYS A 302 -7.93 -39.05 -1.07
N HIS A 303 -7.33 -37.89 -1.24
CA HIS A 303 -6.53 -37.25 -0.21
C HIS A 303 -7.46 -36.77 0.91
N LEU A 304 -6.99 -36.85 2.16
CA LEU A 304 -7.73 -36.33 3.30
C LEU A 304 -7.09 -35.03 3.76
N LEU A 305 -7.84 -33.92 3.66
CA LEU A 305 -7.47 -32.65 4.25
C LEU A 305 -8.05 -32.57 5.66
N ASN A 306 -7.17 -32.56 6.65
CA ASN A 306 -7.50 -32.39 8.06
C ASN A 306 -7.41 -30.90 8.42
N ILE A 307 -8.52 -30.37 8.91
CA ILE A 307 -8.64 -28.99 9.40
C ILE A 307 -8.81 -29.07 10.91
N ALA A 308 -7.79 -28.68 11.66
CA ALA A 308 -7.81 -28.63 13.11
C ALA A 308 -8.16 -27.23 13.60
N ILE A 309 -9.02 -27.15 14.62
CA ILE A 309 -9.54 -25.91 15.20
C ILE A 309 -9.10 -25.83 16.66
N ASP A 310 -8.38 -24.76 17.02
CA ASP A 310 -8.06 -24.44 18.41
C ASP A 310 -9.28 -23.83 19.10
N ASP A 311 -9.74 -24.46 20.18
CA ASP A 311 -10.92 -24.06 20.94
C ASP A 311 -10.62 -23.01 22.01
N GLN A 312 -9.43 -22.40 22.07
CA GLN A 312 -9.10 -21.43 23.11
C GLN A 312 -9.97 -20.17 23.06
N LEU A 313 -10.15 -19.59 21.87
CA LEU A 313 -10.79 -18.28 21.67
C LEU A 313 -12.03 -18.31 20.78
N VAL A 314 -12.23 -19.39 20.02
CA VAL A 314 -13.33 -19.55 19.07
C VAL A 314 -14.30 -20.65 19.51
N ASP A 315 -15.56 -20.50 19.13
CA ASP A 315 -16.57 -21.55 19.27
C ASP A 315 -16.47 -22.51 18.09
N VAL A 316 -15.95 -23.71 18.36
CA VAL A 316 -15.64 -24.74 17.35
C VAL A 316 -16.88 -25.26 16.61
N ASP A 317 -18.06 -25.19 17.21
CA ASP A 317 -19.29 -25.72 16.61
C ASP A 317 -19.97 -24.70 15.68
N SER A 318 -19.65 -23.41 15.85
CA SER A 318 -20.11 -22.33 14.97
C SER A 318 -19.32 -22.23 13.64
N MET A 319 -18.21 -22.98 13.52
CA MET A 319 -17.25 -22.80 12.43
C MET A 319 -17.72 -23.41 11.11
N VAL A 320 -17.69 -22.57 10.08
CA VAL A 320 -17.97 -22.89 8.68
C VAL A 320 -16.76 -22.58 7.82
N PHE A 321 -16.50 -23.40 6.81
CA PHE A 321 -15.36 -23.22 5.92
C PHE A 321 -15.79 -23.14 4.46
N GLN A 322 -15.17 -22.24 3.71
CA GLN A 322 -15.26 -22.17 2.27
C GLN A 322 -13.84 -22.17 1.71
N GLY A 323 -13.59 -23.01 0.71
CA GLY A 323 -12.25 -23.12 0.17
C GLY A 323 -12.22 -23.50 -1.29
N LYS A 324 -11.01 -23.51 -1.82
CA LYS A 324 -10.71 -24.01 -3.16
C LYS A 324 -9.40 -24.77 -3.13
N VAL A 325 -9.36 -25.85 -3.90
CA VAL A 325 -8.15 -26.63 -4.17
C VAL A 325 -7.75 -26.37 -5.60
N THR A 326 -6.49 -26.01 -5.81
CA THR A 326 -5.86 -25.95 -7.13
C THR A 326 -5.00 -27.20 -7.29
N PHE A 327 -5.37 -28.03 -8.25
CA PHE A 327 -4.69 -29.28 -8.58
C PHE A 327 -3.40 -29.04 -9.38
N PRO A 328 -2.51 -30.05 -9.47
CA PRO A 328 -1.28 -29.95 -10.27
C PRO A 328 -1.53 -29.65 -11.75
N ASP A 329 -2.64 -30.13 -12.31
CA ASP A 329 -3.10 -29.87 -13.68
C ASP A 329 -3.72 -28.47 -13.87
N LYS A 330 -3.70 -27.63 -12.82
CA LYS A 330 -4.28 -26.28 -12.73
C LYS A 330 -5.81 -26.23 -12.71
N GLN A 331 -6.49 -27.37 -12.60
CA GLN A 331 -7.92 -27.35 -12.31
C GLN A 331 -8.17 -26.78 -10.92
N VAL A 332 -9.29 -26.10 -10.76
CA VAL A 332 -9.71 -25.50 -9.48
C VAL A 332 -11.05 -26.10 -9.08
N GLU A 333 -11.09 -26.74 -7.92
CA GLU A 333 -12.31 -27.27 -7.32
C GLU A 333 -12.64 -26.48 -6.05
N ALA A 334 -13.84 -25.90 -6.00
CA ALA A 334 -14.33 -25.21 -4.83
C ALA A 334 -15.07 -26.19 -3.91
N PHE A 335 -14.91 -26.01 -2.60
CA PHE A 335 -15.60 -26.80 -1.59
C PHE A 335 -16.15 -25.92 -0.46
N SER A 336 -17.09 -26.47 0.30
CA SER A 336 -17.68 -25.81 1.46
C SER A 336 -18.02 -26.84 2.53
N ILE A 337 -17.71 -26.51 3.78
CA ILE A 337 -18.01 -27.32 4.96
C ILE A 337 -18.94 -26.48 5.82
N MET A 338 -20.24 -26.73 5.68
CA MET A 338 -21.30 -25.92 6.32
C MET A 338 -21.71 -26.44 7.70
N GLU A 339 -21.38 -27.68 8.01
CA GLU A 339 -21.77 -28.34 9.25
C GLU A 339 -20.61 -29.16 9.81
N GLY A 340 -20.55 -29.27 11.13
CA GLY A 340 -19.67 -30.18 11.84
C GLY A 340 -19.58 -29.83 13.32
N VAL A 341 -19.15 -30.79 14.12
CA VAL A 341 -19.05 -30.65 15.58
C VAL A 341 -17.65 -31.04 16.02
N GLY A 342 -17.13 -30.33 17.03
CA GLY A 342 -15.84 -30.62 17.64
C GLY A 342 -14.66 -29.93 16.95
N LYS A 343 -13.44 -30.35 17.30
CA LYS A 343 -12.20 -29.61 16.99
C LYS A 343 -11.57 -29.94 15.64
N SER A 344 -12.20 -30.77 14.82
CA SER A 344 -11.64 -31.18 13.54
C SER A 344 -12.72 -31.27 12.46
N ARG A 345 -12.34 -30.91 11.23
CA ARG A 345 -13.11 -31.16 10.01
C ARG A 345 -12.21 -31.91 9.03
N ILE A 346 -12.79 -32.83 8.28
CA ILE A 346 -12.09 -33.57 7.23
C ILE A 346 -12.78 -33.27 5.91
N HIS A 347 -11.99 -32.95 4.89
CA HIS A 347 -12.46 -32.80 3.52
C HIS A 347 -11.70 -33.76 2.61
N GLU A 348 -12.44 -34.49 1.78
CA GLU A 348 -11.85 -35.40 0.81
C GLU A 348 -11.55 -34.66 -0.49
N ILE A 349 -10.31 -34.72 -0.94
CA ILE A 349 -9.84 -34.14 -2.21
C ILE A 349 -9.58 -35.27 -3.20
N SER A 350 -10.15 -35.20 -4.39
CA SER A 350 -9.98 -36.22 -5.43
C SER A 350 -8.51 -36.30 -5.88
N TYR A 351 -8.00 -37.50 -6.16
CA TYR A 351 -6.71 -37.67 -6.82
C TYR A 351 -6.83 -37.31 -8.31
N THR A 352 -5.94 -36.46 -8.83
CA THR A 352 -5.86 -36.13 -10.27
C THR A 352 -4.53 -36.57 -10.86
N GLU A 353 -3.45 -35.88 -10.51
CA GLU A 353 -2.09 -36.17 -10.95
C GLU A 353 -1.11 -36.02 -9.76
N PRO A 354 0.04 -36.70 -9.81
CA PRO A 354 1.14 -36.41 -8.90
C PRO A 354 1.57 -34.95 -9.00
N GLY A 355 1.88 -34.34 -7.85
CA GLY A 355 2.39 -32.97 -7.77
C GLY A 355 1.80 -32.15 -6.63
N VAL A 356 2.00 -30.83 -6.73
CA VAL A 356 1.66 -29.88 -5.69
C VAL A 356 0.20 -29.46 -5.78
N HIS A 357 -0.56 -29.77 -4.73
CA HIS A 357 -1.91 -29.29 -4.51
C HIS A 357 -1.86 -28.04 -3.64
N ARG A 358 -2.56 -26.98 -4.02
CA ARG A 358 -2.67 -25.74 -3.23
C ARG A 358 -4.09 -25.58 -2.70
N VAL A 359 -4.21 -25.32 -1.42
CA VAL A 359 -5.48 -25.18 -0.71
C VAL A 359 -5.55 -23.77 -0.13
N ASN A 360 -6.61 -23.04 -0.48
CA ASN A 360 -6.95 -21.75 0.14
C ASN A 360 -8.30 -21.90 0.85
N ILE A 361 -8.37 -21.51 2.12
CA ILE A 361 -9.58 -21.62 2.94
C ILE A 361 -9.89 -20.28 3.60
N SER A 362 -11.16 -19.89 3.55
CA SER A 362 -11.77 -18.88 4.41
C SER A 362 -12.62 -19.59 5.46
N ALA A 363 -12.44 -19.21 6.71
CA ALA A 363 -13.22 -19.67 7.85
C ALA A 363 -14.15 -18.55 8.33
N PHE A 364 -15.33 -18.94 8.79
CA PHE A 364 -16.35 -18.07 9.35
C PHE A 364 -16.85 -18.71 10.65
N GLY A 365 -17.11 -17.92 11.67
CA GLY A 365 -17.65 -18.44 12.93
C GLY A 365 -17.73 -17.37 14.00
N GLU A 366 -17.93 -17.81 15.24
CA GLU A 366 -18.05 -16.95 16.40
C GLU A 366 -16.89 -17.14 17.37
N THR A 367 -16.43 -16.05 17.96
CA THR A 367 -15.54 -16.11 19.13
C THR A 367 -16.33 -16.59 20.35
N LYS A 368 -15.65 -17.04 21.41
CA LYS A 368 -16.31 -17.41 22.69
C LYS A 368 -17.13 -16.29 23.33
N ASN A 369 -16.90 -15.05 22.92
CA ASN A 369 -17.63 -13.89 23.39
C ASN A 369 -18.89 -13.60 22.54
N GLY A 370 -19.25 -14.48 21.59
CA GLY A 370 -20.41 -14.34 20.70
C GLY A 370 -20.21 -13.34 19.56
N ARG A 371 -18.97 -12.94 19.28
CA ARG A 371 -18.66 -12.03 18.16
C ARG A 371 -18.37 -12.86 16.91
N GLU A 372 -19.12 -12.61 15.84
CA GLU A 372 -18.86 -13.16 14.52
C GLU A 372 -17.53 -12.65 13.95
N PHE A 373 -16.83 -13.50 13.21
CA PHE A 373 -15.61 -13.14 12.50
C PHE A 373 -15.51 -13.89 11.16
N ARG A 374 -14.77 -13.26 10.24
CA ARG A 374 -14.30 -13.88 8.99
C ARG A 374 -12.79 -13.94 9.06
N LEU A 375 -12.22 -15.07 8.69
CA LEU A 375 -10.79 -15.31 8.75
C LEU A 375 -10.30 -16.00 7.48
N VAL A 376 -9.18 -15.53 6.94
CA VAL A 376 -8.46 -16.18 5.87
C VAL A 376 -7.36 -17.05 6.49
N VAL A 377 -7.38 -18.34 6.18
CA VAL A 377 -6.37 -19.29 6.67
C VAL A 377 -5.12 -19.16 5.78
N PRO A 378 -3.90 -19.20 6.36
CA PRO A 378 -2.68 -19.18 5.58
C PRO A 378 -2.66 -20.23 4.47
N ASP A 379 -2.08 -19.86 3.33
CA ASP A 379 -1.94 -20.74 2.17
C ASP A 379 -1.28 -22.06 2.56
N PHE A 380 -1.94 -23.16 2.24
CA PHE A 380 -1.46 -24.50 2.52
C PHE A 380 -1.23 -25.26 1.22
N SER A 381 -0.15 -26.03 1.15
CA SER A 381 0.12 -26.89 0.00
C SER A 381 0.74 -28.20 0.44
N PHE A 382 0.35 -29.27 -0.23
CA PHE A 382 0.95 -30.58 -0.04
C PHE A 382 1.34 -31.16 -1.40
N ASN A 383 2.38 -31.98 -1.41
CA ASN A 383 2.88 -32.64 -2.61
C ASN A 383 2.51 -34.11 -2.59
N VAL A 384 2.03 -34.61 -3.72
CA VAL A 384 1.83 -36.04 -3.96
C VAL A 384 2.99 -36.52 -4.81
N GLU A 385 3.75 -37.47 -4.28
CA GLU A 385 4.85 -38.09 -5.02
C GLU A 385 4.28 -38.93 -6.17
N ARG A 386 5.03 -38.98 -7.27
CA ARG A 386 4.70 -39.88 -8.38
C ARG A 386 5.08 -41.31 -7.98
N ASP A 387 4.29 -42.29 -8.42
CA ASP A 387 4.69 -43.70 -8.28
C ASP A 387 5.99 -43.92 -9.08
N PRO A 388 7.08 -44.36 -8.44
CA PRO A 388 8.36 -44.58 -9.13
C PRO A 388 8.26 -45.55 -10.31
N ASN A 389 7.27 -46.47 -10.27
CA ASN A 389 7.03 -47.46 -11.30
C ASN A 389 6.13 -46.96 -12.45
N GLU A 390 5.55 -45.76 -12.32
CA GLU A 390 4.73 -45.16 -13.36
C GLU A 390 5.65 -44.71 -14.52
N LEU A 391 5.34 -45.20 -15.72
CA LEU A 391 6.13 -44.92 -16.92
C LEU A 391 5.88 -43.47 -17.37
N VAL A 392 6.96 -42.71 -17.52
CA VAL A 392 6.95 -41.34 -18.03
C VAL A 392 7.42 -41.35 -19.47
N ALA A 393 6.64 -40.74 -20.35
CA ALA A 393 7.08 -40.47 -21.73
C ALA A 393 8.17 -39.39 -21.72
N THR A 394 9.39 -39.79 -22.02
CA THR A 394 10.57 -38.92 -22.16
C THR A 394 11.06 -38.94 -23.60
N VAL A 395 11.84 -37.94 -24.00
CA VAL A 395 12.41 -37.89 -25.36
C VAL A 395 13.89 -38.22 -25.26
N ASN A 396 14.34 -39.24 -25.99
CA ASN A 396 15.76 -39.57 -26.06
C ASN A 396 16.55 -38.56 -26.91
N GLU A 397 17.87 -38.70 -26.92
CA GLU A 397 18.76 -37.83 -27.71
C GLU A 397 18.48 -37.88 -29.23
N GLN A 398 17.79 -38.92 -29.69
CA GLN A 398 17.40 -39.13 -31.08
C GLN A 398 16.01 -38.53 -31.42
N GLY A 399 15.33 -37.91 -30.44
CA GLY A 399 14.01 -37.31 -30.64
C GLY A 399 12.84 -38.29 -30.61
N GLU A 400 13.06 -39.53 -30.20
CA GLU A 400 12.03 -40.57 -30.04
C GLU A 400 11.44 -40.54 -28.63
N ILE A 401 10.13 -40.78 -28.53
CA ILE A 401 9.43 -40.87 -27.25
C ILE A 401 9.69 -42.27 -26.66
N ILE A 402 10.35 -42.34 -25.51
CA ILE A 402 10.57 -43.56 -24.73
C ILE A 402 9.83 -43.43 -23.40
N GLU A 403 9.09 -44.46 -23.04
CA GLU A 403 8.49 -44.61 -21.72
C GLU A 403 9.51 -45.24 -20.76
N LEU A 404 9.91 -44.48 -19.73
CA LEU A 404 10.87 -44.90 -18.71
C LEU A 404 10.26 -44.70 -17.32
N SER A 405 10.58 -45.57 -16.38
CA SER A 405 10.22 -45.36 -14.97
C SER A 405 11.00 -44.17 -14.38
N GLN A 406 10.49 -43.59 -13.28
CA GLN A 406 11.16 -42.48 -12.61
C GLN A 406 12.54 -42.90 -12.08
N GLU A 407 12.70 -44.16 -11.63
CA GLU A 407 14.01 -44.69 -11.19
C GLU A 407 15.03 -44.77 -12.32
N GLU A 408 14.63 -45.20 -13.52
CA GLU A 408 15.49 -45.23 -14.70
C GLU A 408 15.88 -43.81 -15.13
N LEU A 409 14.96 -42.86 -15.02
CA LEU A 409 15.20 -41.45 -15.32
C LEU A 409 16.16 -40.79 -14.30
N ASP A 410 16.01 -41.08 -13.01
CA ASP A 410 16.89 -40.58 -11.95
C ASP A 410 18.30 -41.17 -12.07
N GLN A 411 18.41 -42.45 -12.47
CA GLN A 411 19.70 -43.07 -12.79
C GLN A 411 20.35 -42.44 -14.04
N LEU A 412 19.58 -42.20 -15.10
CA LEU A 412 20.07 -41.53 -16.30
C LEU A 412 20.53 -40.10 -15.98
N THR A 413 19.71 -39.31 -15.30
CA THR A 413 20.03 -37.92 -14.96
C THR A 413 21.21 -37.83 -14.00
N GLY A 414 21.32 -38.74 -13.01
CA GLY A 414 22.47 -38.84 -12.12
C GLY A 414 23.78 -39.07 -12.89
N SER A 415 23.79 -40.03 -13.82
CA SER A 415 24.96 -40.33 -14.66
C SER A 415 25.37 -39.17 -15.56
N VAL A 416 24.40 -38.47 -16.17
CA VAL A 416 24.65 -37.28 -17.01
C VAL A 416 25.17 -36.09 -16.21
N VAL A 417 24.71 -35.91 -14.96
CA VAL A 417 25.22 -34.86 -14.06
C VAL A 417 26.67 -35.13 -13.67
N GLU A 418 27.02 -36.38 -13.34
CA GLU A 418 28.41 -36.78 -13.05
C GLU A 418 29.32 -36.57 -14.26
N GLU A 419 28.87 -36.94 -15.47
CA GLU A 419 29.64 -36.72 -16.70
C GLU A 419 29.89 -35.23 -16.96
N LYS A 420 28.86 -34.38 -16.83
CA LYS A 420 29.00 -32.92 -16.99
C LYS A 420 29.93 -32.28 -15.97
N LEU A 421 29.88 -32.72 -14.71
CA LEU A 421 30.79 -32.27 -13.66
C LEU A 421 32.25 -32.61 -14.01
N SER A 422 32.49 -33.83 -14.51
CA SER A 422 33.84 -34.25 -14.92
C SER A 422 34.39 -33.46 -16.11
N ILE A 423 33.54 -33.11 -17.08
CA ILE A 423 33.92 -32.32 -18.25
C ILE A 423 34.24 -30.87 -17.87
N GLU A 424 33.47 -30.26 -16.96
CA GLU A 424 33.74 -28.89 -16.51
C GLU A 424 35.05 -28.82 -15.71
N GLU A 425 35.33 -29.82 -14.86
CA GLU A 425 36.60 -29.92 -14.14
C GLU A 425 37.79 -30.03 -15.12
N GLU A 426 37.68 -30.87 -16.16
CA GLU A 426 38.72 -30.99 -17.20
C GLU A 426 38.90 -29.68 -17.99
N LEU A 427 37.82 -28.97 -18.31
CA LEU A 427 37.86 -27.66 -18.97
C LEU A 427 38.52 -26.58 -18.10
N GLU A 428 38.29 -26.59 -16.79
CA GLU A 428 38.96 -25.67 -15.86
C GLU A 428 40.46 -25.93 -15.80
N ILE A 429 40.87 -27.21 -15.73
CA ILE A 429 42.28 -27.60 -15.76
C ILE A 429 42.95 -27.12 -17.06
N LEU A 430 42.31 -27.35 -18.21
CA LEU A 430 42.83 -26.89 -19.51
C LEU A 430 42.91 -25.35 -19.61
N LYS A 431 41.93 -24.61 -19.06
CA LYS A 431 41.97 -23.14 -19.00
C LYS A 431 43.14 -22.65 -18.14
N GLN A 432 43.39 -23.29 -17.00
CA GLN A 432 44.52 -22.95 -16.11
C GLN A 432 45.86 -23.22 -16.78
N GLU A 433 46.00 -24.35 -17.48
CA GLU A 433 47.21 -24.69 -18.23
C GLU A 433 47.48 -23.68 -19.36
N GLN A 434 46.44 -23.32 -20.14
CA GLN A 434 46.56 -22.29 -21.16
C GLN A 434 46.90 -20.91 -20.59
N ALA A 435 46.36 -20.55 -19.42
CA ALA A 435 46.69 -19.30 -18.75
C ALA A 435 48.15 -19.29 -18.26
N ALA A 436 48.66 -20.42 -17.75
CA ALA A 436 50.05 -20.57 -17.36
C ALA A 436 50.99 -20.45 -18.57
N ILE A 437 50.65 -21.09 -19.71
CA ILE A 437 51.41 -20.97 -20.96
C ILE A 437 51.42 -19.51 -21.44
N LYS A 438 50.26 -18.84 -21.52
CA LYS A 438 50.19 -17.43 -21.91
C LYS A 438 50.98 -16.52 -20.96
N ALA A 439 50.90 -16.74 -19.65
CA ALA A 439 51.67 -15.97 -18.68
C ALA A 439 53.19 -16.18 -18.85
N GLN A 440 53.62 -17.36 -19.30
CA GLN A 440 55.01 -17.64 -19.62
C GLN A 440 55.44 -16.94 -20.92
N GLU A 441 54.61 -16.98 -21.97
CA GLU A 441 54.83 -16.24 -23.22
C GLU A 441 54.89 -14.71 -22.99
N GLU A 442 54.04 -14.17 -22.11
CA GLU A 442 54.06 -12.76 -21.72
C GLU A 442 55.36 -12.39 -20.98
N LYS A 443 55.84 -13.26 -20.08
CA LYS A 443 57.13 -13.05 -19.40
C LYS A 443 58.30 -13.07 -20.37
N GLU A 444 58.32 -13.99 -21.33
CA GLU A 444 59.35 -14.03 -22.37
C GLU A 444 59.30 -12.77 -23.24
N THR A 445 58.10 -12.36 -23.67
CA THR A 445 57.90 -11.14 -24.46
C THR A 445 58.39 -9.89 -23.72
N LEU A 446 58.07 -9.75 -22.42
CA LEU A 446 58.55 -8.65 -21.58
C LEU A 446 60.07 -8.67 -21.41
N LEU A 447 60.68 -9.86 -21.26
CA LEU A 447 62.14 -10.00 -21.19
C LEU A 447 62.80 -9.53 -22.49
N PHE A 448 62.26 -9.91 -23.66
CA PHE A 448 62.76 -9.47 -24.96
C PHE A 448 62.64 -7.95 -25.13
N ILE A 449 61.51 -7.34 -24.72
CA ILE A 449 61.34 -5.88 -24.76
C ILE A 449 62.36 -5.19 -23.84
N GLY A 450 62.59 -5.73 -22.64
CA GLY A 450 63.57 -5.20 -21.69
C GLY A 450 65.00 -5.21 -22.25
N ILE A 451 65.41 -6.31 -22.88
CA ILE A 451 66.72 -6.45 -23.53
C ILE A 451 66.83 -5.45 -24.69
N GLY A 452 65.81 -5.35 -25.54
CA GLY A 452 65.79 -4.42 -26.68
C GLY A 452 65.97 -2.96 -26.26
N ASN A 453 65.24 -2.52 -25.24
CA ASN A 453 65.35 -1.15 -24.71
C ASN A 453 66.69 -0.90 -24.02
N GLY A 454 67.25 -1.90 -23.32
CA GLY A 454 68.57 -1.81 -22.71
C GLY A 454 69.68 -1.55 -23.74
N ILE A 455 69.64 -2.24 -24.89
CA ILE A 455 70.60 -2.04 -25.98
C ILE A 455 70.50 -0.62 -26.55
N ILE A 456 69.28 -0.09 -26.73
CA ILE A 456 69.06 1.27 -27.24
C ILE A 456 69.68 2.31 -26.30
N LEU A 457 69.51 2.15 -24.98
CA LEU A 457 70.09 3.07 -23.99
C LEU A 457 71.62 3.04 -23.98
N ILE A 458 72.23 1.87 -24.16
CA ILE A 458 73.69 1.73 -24.25
C ILE A 458 74.23 2.44 -25.50
N ILE A 459 73.55 2.28 -26.64
CA ILE A 459 73.93 2.97 -27.88
C ILE A 459 73.78 4.48 -27.73
N ALA A 460 72.71 4.96 -27.09
CA ALA A 460 72.51 6.38 -26.82
C ALA A 460 73.60 6.95 -25.89
N ALA A 461 73.98 6.22 -24.83
CA ALA A 461 75.04 6.63 -23.91
C ALA A 461 76.41 6.68 -24.59
N LEU A 462 76.74 5.69 -25.44
CA LEU A 462 77.96 5.69 -26.25
C LEU A 462 77.98 6.85 -27.24
N GLY A 463 76.88 7.09 -27.94
CA GLY A 463 76.72 8.24 -28.85
C GLY A 463 76.91 9.58 -28.13
N TYR A 464 76.31 9.73 -26.95
CA TYR A 464 76.48 10.93 -26.12
C TYR A 464 77.91 11.10 -25.61
N GLY A 465 78.57 10.02 -25.18
CA GLY A 465 79.97 10.04 -24.76
C GLY A 465 80.91 10.50 -25.88
N ILE A 466 80.71 9.99 -27.10
CA ILE A 466 81.48 10.41 -28.29
C ILE A 466 81.20 11.89 -28.62
N PHE A 467 79.94 12.31 -28.58
CA PHE A 467 79.56 13.70 -28.82
C PHE A 467 80.17 14.68 -27.80
N ALA A 468 80.10 14.36 -26.51
CA ALA A 468 80.68 15.16 -25.44
C ALA A 468 82.20 15.25 -25.55
N PHE A 469 82.87 14.16 -25.92
CA PHE A 469 84.31 14.13 -26.17
C PHE A 469 84.71 15.02 -27.36
N LEU A 470 83.97 14.95 -28.48
CA LEU A 470 84.19 15.81 -29.65
C LEU A 470 83.95 17.29 -29.34
N ARG A 471 82.94 17.62 -28.52
CA ARG A 471 82.66 19.00 -28.07
C ARG A 471 83.77 19.55 -27.19
N ARG A 472 84.31 18.77 -26.25
CA ARG A 472 85.48 19.16 -25.44
C ARG A 472 86.70 19.45 -26.30
N ARG A 473 86.96 18.64 -27.33
CA ARG A 473 88.06 18.89 -28.29
C ARG A 473 87.87 20.17 -29.11
N LYS A 474 86.65 20.49 -29.54
CA LYS A 474 86.38 21.75 -30.26
C LYS A 474 86.56 22.97 -29.36
N ASN A 475 86.11 22.89 -28.10
CA ASN A 475 86.28 24.00 -27.14
C ASN A 475 87.76 24.19 -26.73
N ALA A 476 88.54 23.12 -26.59
CA ALA A 476 89.97 23.22 -26.31
C ALA A 476 90.76 23.86 -27.48
N LYS A 477 90.38 23.58 -28.73
CA LYS A 477 90.99 24.21 -29.92
C LYS A 477 90.52 25.65 -30.18
N ALA A 478 89.42 26.08 -29.55
CA ALA A 478 88.93 27.46 -29.62
C ALA A 478 89.62 28.39 -28.60
N LEU A 479 90.15 27.85 -27.49
CA LEU A 479 90.91 28.63 -26.49
C LEU A 479 92.38 28.88 -26.89
N GLU A 480 92.95 28.11 -27.82
CA GLU A 480 94.30 28.34 -28.36
C GLU A 480 94.34 29.33 -29.55
N LYS A 481 93.19 29.93 -29.91
CA LYS A 481 93.06 30.88 -31.02
C LYS A 481 92.40 32.21 -30.63
N SER A 482 92.33 32.51 -29.34
CA SER A 482 91.89 33.79 -28.77
C SER A 482 93.04 34.50 -28.08
#